data_AF-A0A4Q3IJ19-F1
#
_entry.id   AF-A0A4Q3IJ19-F1
#
_cell.length_a   1.000
_cell.length_b   1.000
_cell.length_c   1.000
_cell.angle_alpha   90.00
_cell.angle_beta   90.00
_cell.angle_gamma   90.00
#
_symmetry.space_group_name_H-M   'P 1'
#
loop_
_entity.id
_entity.type
_entity.pdbx_description
1 polymer ?
#
loop_
_entity_poly.entity_id
_entity_poly.type
_entity_poly.pdbx_seq_one_letter_code
_entity_poly.pdbx_strand_id
1 'polypeptide(L)'
;AETYSRRKGFAYGRTGTASQQGRLLNSVLAGVDLAYQNLDSVELGVTTVDHYFDTLGGISRLVRRAKGEAAPVYIGDQTRGEGVVRSLSEQVAIETRTRMLNPKWYEGMLGHGYEGVRQIEEHVRNTMGWSATTGAVQPWVYRQLTETFVLDPAMRERLSALNPTASAKMANRLIEAHERHYWTPDPAMLEALRLAGEELEDRVEGIGVAA
;
A
#
# COMPACT_ATOMS: atom_id res chain seq x y z
N ALA A 1 -0.77 -9.86 -12.49
CA ALA A 1 -0.26 -10.06 -13.87
C ALA A 1 -1.40 -10.47 -14.81
N GLU A 2 -1.95 -11.68 -14.70
CA GLU A 2 -2.98 -12.18 -15.64
C GLU A 2 -4.20 -11.24 -15.78
N THR A 3 -4.83 -10.87 -14.66
CA THR A 3 -5.96 -9.92 -14.65
C THR A 3 -5.61 -8.60 -15.32
N TYR A 4 -4.41 -8.07 -15.06
CA TYR A 4 -3.94 -6.81 -15.64
C TYR A 4 -3.76 -6.94 -17.17
N SER A 5 -3.12 -8.01 -17.66
CA SER A 5 -2.97 -8.27 -19.10
C SER A 5 -4.32 -8.38 -19.80
N ARG A 6 -5.29 -9.08 -19.20
CA ARG A 6 -6.64 -9.22 -19.77
C ARG A 6 -7.37 -7.88 -19.88
N ARG A 7 -7.21 -6.99 -18.90
CA ARG A 7 -7.94 -5.71 -18.83
C ARG A 7 -7.23 -4.55 -19.53
N LYS A 8 -5.90 -4.57 -19.61
CA LYS A 8 -5.06 -3.48 -20.13
C LYS A 8 -4.30 -3.87 -21.40
N GLY A 9 -4.46 -5.09 -21.89
CA GLY A 9 -3.84 -5.61 -23.12
C GLY A 9 -4.57 -5.22 -24.40
N PHE A 10 -4.99 -3.95 -24.53
CA PHE A 10 -5.64 -3.43 -25.73
C PHE A 10 -4.73 -2.40 -26.39
N ALA A 11 -4.45 -2.58 -27.68
CA ALA A 11 -3.66 -1.63 -28.46
C ALA A 11 -4.58 -0.72 -29.28
N TYR A 12 -4.21 0.55 -29.36
CA TYR A 12 -4.87 1.54 -30.22
C TYR A 12 -4.12 1.64 -31.55
N GLY A 13 -4.82 1.41 -32.66
CA GLY A 13 -4.28 1.61 -34.00
C GLY A 13 -4.38 3.07 -34.46
N ARG A 14 -3.89 3.36 -35.68
CA ARG A 14 -3.98 4.70 -36.30
C ARG A 14 -5.42 5.22 -36.45
N THR A 15 -6.40 4.32 -36.49
CA THR A 15 -7.83 4.64 -36.57
C THR A 15 -8.47 4.91 -35.21
N GLY A 16 -7.73 4.77 -34.11
CA GLY A 16 -8.24 4.95 -32.74
C GLY A 16 -9.06 3.78 -32.19
N THR A 17 -9.32 2.73 -32.99
CA THR A 17 -10.04 1.54 -32.52
C THR A 17 -9.13 0.68 -31.64
N ALA A 18 -9.60 0.34 -30.44
CA ALA A 18 -8.91 -0.55 -29.53
C ALA A 18 -9.16 -2.03 -29.90
N SER A 19 -8.11 -2.85 -29.94
CA SER A 19 -8.21 -4.30 -30.12
C SER A 19 -7.32 -5.03 -29.14
N GLN A 20 -7.73 -6.22 -28.69
CA GLN A 20 -6.96 -6.99 -27.72
C GLN A 20 -5.68 -7.55 -28.35
N GLN A 21 -4.53 -7.20 -27.79
CA GLN A 21 -3.19 -7.53 -28.32
C GLN A 21 -2.25 -8.05 -27.22
N GLY A 22 -2.69 -9.07 -26.48
CA GLY A 22 -1.93 -9.61 -25.33
C GLY A 22 -0.53 -10.15 -25.68
N ARG A 23 -0.37 -10.80 -26.84
CA ARG A 23 0.95 -11.30 -27.29
C ARG A 23 1.91 -10.16 -27.62
N LEU A 24 1.42 -9.13 -28.32
CA LEU A 24 2.22 -7.94 -28.63
C LEU A 24 2.62 -7.21 -27.35
N LEU A 25 1.69 -7.01 -26.40
CA LEU A 25 2.00 -6.41 -25.11
C LEU A 25 3.12 -7.18 -24.39
N ASN A 26 3.04 -8.51 -24.30
CA ASN A 26 4.09 -9.31 -23.67
C ASN A 26 5.45 -9.16 -24.37
N SER A 27 5.47 -9.12 -25.71
CA SER A 27 6.70 -8.91 -26.49
C SER A 27 7.34 -7.55 -26.21
N VAL A 28 6.53 -6.50 -26.08
CA VAL A 28 7.03 -5.15 -25.76
C VAL A 28 7.54 -5.09 -24.32
N LEU A 29 6.79 -5.66 -23.36
CA LEU A 29 7.16 -5.63 -21.94
C LEU A 29 8.41 -6.44 -21.62
N ALA A 30 8.78 -7.43 -22.43
CA ALA A 30 10.03 -8.18 -22.28
C ALA A 30 11.28 -7.29 -22.49
N GLY A 31 11.17 -6.21 -23.27
CA GLY A 31 12.24 -5.25 -23.53
C GLY A 31 12.26 -4.05 -22.59
N VAL A 32 11.44 -4.02 -21.54
CA VAL A 32 11.37 -2.89 -20.61
C VAL A 32 12.52 -2.94 -19.60
N ASP A 33 13.25 -1.84 -19.48
CA ASP A 33 14.36 -1.70 -18.53
C ASP A 33 13.97 -0.99 -17.23
N LEU A 34 12.91 -0.18 -17.25
CA LEU A 34 12.36 0.47 -16.06
C LEU A 34 10.87 0.76 -16.21
N ALA A 35 10.16 0.80 -15.08
CA ALA A 35 8.78 1.29 -15.00
C ALA A 35 8.76 2.65 -14.29
N TYR A 36 7.86 3.53 -14.72
CA TYR A 36 7.83 4.92 -14.25
C TYR A 36 6.41 5.46 -14.19
N GLN A 37 6.13 6.30 -13.17
CA GLN A 37 4.93 7.13 -13.11
C GLN A 37 5.24 8.47 -12.44
N ASN A 38 4.56 9.53 -12.85
CA ASN A 38 4.60 10.82 -12.16
C ASN A 38 3.67 10.83 -10.94
N LEU A 39 4.13 11.44 -9.87
CA LEU A 39 3.30 11.85 -8.75
C LEU A 39 2.37 12.98 -9.22
N ASP A 40 1.10 12.91 -8.82
CA ASP A 40 0.08 13.85 -9.29
C ASP A 40 0.14 15.18 -8.52
N SER A 41 0.25 15.11 -7.19
CA SER A 41 0.23 16.27 -6.32
C SER A 41 0.95 16.01 -4.99
N VAL A 42 1.14 17.06 -4.19
CA VAL A 42 1.71 16.95 -2.84
C VAL A 42 0.73 16.18 -1.92
N GLU A 43 -0.57 16.31 -2.18
CA GLU A 43 -1.66 15.75 -1.41
C GLU A 43 -1.89 14.28 -1.75
N LEU A 44 -1.81 13.91 -3.04
CA LEU A 44 -2.03 12.55 -3.53
C LEU A 44 -0.70 11.80 -3.71
N GLY A 45 -0.33 11.07 -2.65
CA GLY A 45 0.82 10.18 -2.64
C GLY A 45 0.56 8.82 -3.30
N VAL A 46 1.65 8.10 -3.58
CA VAL A 46 1.60 6.70 -4.05
C VAL A 46 0.95 5.75 -3.04
N THR A 47 0.91 6.14 -1.76
CA THR A 47 0.22 5.42 -0.67
C THR A 47 -1.16 5.99 -0.33
N THR A 48 -1.56 7.12 -0.91
CA THR A 48 -2.85 7.78 -0.61
C THR A 48 -4.00 7.16 -1.39
N VAL A 49 -3.76 6.75 -2.62
CA VAL A 49 -4.78 6.22 -3.55
C VAL A 49 -4.31 4.95 -4.22
N ASP A 50 -5.26 4.08 -4.56
CA ASP A 50 -5.01 2.72 -5.04
C ASP A 50 -4.55 2.65 -6.49
N HIS A 51 -4.93 3.63 -7.30
CA HIS A 51 -4.66 3.63 -8.74
C HIS A 51 -3.16 3.54 -9.09
N TYR A 52 -2.25 3.96 -8.20
CA TYR A 52 -0.81 3.89 -8.47
C TYR A 52 -0.32 2.45 -8.42
N PHE A 53 -0.68 1.70 -7.38
CA PHE A 53 -0.27 0.29 -7.32
C PHE A 53 -1.10 -0.57 -8.30
N ASP A 54 -2.35 -0.21 -8.61
CA ASP A 54 -3.11 -0.89 -9.67
C ASP A 54 -2.39 -0.75 -11.02
N THR A 55 -2.00 0.46 -11.40
CA THR A 55 -1.41 0.76 -12.71
C THR A 55 0.09 0.49 -12.76
N LEU A 56 0.92 1.28 -12.08
CA LEU A 56 2.37 1.12 -12.07
C LEU A 56 2.79 -0.21 -11.43
N GLY A 57 2.14 -0.61 -10.35
CA GLY A 57 2.37 -1.93 -9.77
C GLY A 57 1.92 -3.06 -10.69
N GLY A 58 0.74 -2.92 -11.32
CA GLY A 58 0.22 -3.91 -12.27
C GLY A 58 1.10 -4.11 -13.50
N ILE A 59 1.57 -3.02 -14.11
CA ILE A 59 2.50 -3.08 -15.25
C ILE A 59 3.86 -3.64 -14.82
N SER A 60 4.36 -3.28 -13.64
CA SER A 60 5.62 -3.83 -13.09
C SER A 60 5.53 -5.35 -12.89
N ARG A 61 4.39 -5.87 -12.41
CA ARG A 61 4.13 -7.33 -12.36
C ARG A 61 4.14 -7.97 -13.74
N LEU A 62 3.62 -7.29 -14.76
CA LEU A 62 3.62 -7.82 -16.13
C LEU A 62 5.01 -7.81 -16.75
N VAL A 63 5.77 -6.73 -16.58
CA VAL A 63 7.17 -6.66 -16.98
C VAL A 63 7.95 -7.81 -16.35
N ARG A 64 7.80 -8.03 -15.04
CA ARG A 64 8.42 -9.17 -14.35
C ARG A 64 8.05 -10.52 -14.96
N ARG A 65 6.77 -10.71 -15.31
CA ARG A 65 6.31 -11.95 -15.96
C ARG A 65 6.89 -12.13 -17.35
N ALA A 66 7.00 -11.06 -18.14
CA ALA A 66 7.47 -11.11 -19.52
C ALA A 66 8.99 -11.23 -19.62
N LYS A 67 9.72 -10.49 -18.78
CA LYS A 67 11.20 -10.44 -18.74
C LYS A 67 11.81 -11.59 -17.93
N GLY A 68 11.08 -12.14 -16.96
CA GLY A 68 11.56 -13.16 -16.02
C GLY A 68 12.16 -12.57 -14.72
N GLU A 69 12.54 -11.30 -14.73
CA GLU A 69 13.07 -10.55 -13.59
C GLU A 69 12.36 -9.21 -13.40
N ALA A 70 12.45 -8.62 -12.21
CA ALA A 70 11.83 -7.33 -11.93
C ALA A 70 12.63 -6.19 -12.56
N ALA A 71 11.96 -5.26 -13.23
CA ALA A 71 12.55 -3.98 -13.63
C ALA A 71 12.48 -2.98 -12.46
N PRO A 72 13.46 -2.08 -12.30
CA PRO A 72 13.40 -0.99 -11.34
C PRO A 72 12.19 -0.09 -11.61
N VAL A 73 11.56 0.37 -10.53
CA VAL A 73 10.36 1.21 -10.56
C VAL A 73 10.71 2.58 -9.99
N TYR A 74 10.40 3.64 -10.74
CA TYR A 74 10.69 5.02 -10.39
C TYR A 74 9.44 5.87 -10.32
N ILE A 75 9.47 6.89 -9.45
CA ILE A 75 8.45 7.91 -9.32
C ILE A 75 9.08 9.27 -9.63
N GLY A 76 8.49 9.99 -10.58
CA GLY A 76 8.81 11.38 -10.85
C GLY A 76 7.97 12.31 -10.00
N ASP A 77 8.60 13.10 -9.14
CA ASP A 77 7.95 14.10 -8.31
C ASP A 77 8.28 15.49 -8.85
N GLN A 78 7.36 16.06 -9.61
CA GLN A 78 7.45 17.44 -10.14
C GLN A 78 6.53 18.41 -9.38
N THR A 79 6.06 18.01 -8.20
CA THR A 79 5.07 18.79 -7.44
C THR A 79 5.69 20.07 -6.85
N ARG A 80 7.03 20.14 -6.78
CA ARG A 80 7.79 21.28 -6.25
C ARG A 80 9.10 21.49 -7.00
N GLY A 81 9.42 22.75 -7.30
CA GLY A 81 10.75 23.18 -7.76
C GLY A 81 11.23 22.48 -9.04
N GLU A 82 12.50 22.05 -9.06
CA GLU A 82 13.19 21.49 -10.24
C GLU A 82 12.82 20.03 -10.57
N GLY A 83 11.96 19.39 -9.77
CA GLY A 83 11.55 18.01 -9.93
C GLY A 83 12.60 16.98 -9.50
N VAL A 84 12.17 15.86 -8.93
CA VAL A 84 13.05 14.79 -8.42
C VAL A 84 12.54 13.44 -8.90
N VAL A 85 13.45 12.55 -9.33
CA VAL A 85 13.12 11.15 -9.60
C VAL A 85 13.64 10.29 -8.45
N ARG A 86 12.75 9.49 -7.85
CA ARG A 86 13.09 8.57 -6.77
C ARG A 86 12.77 7.14 -7.19
N SER A 87 13.44 6.16 -6.61
CA SER A 87 12.94 4.78 -6.65
C SER A 87 11.60 4.70 -5.93
N LEU A 88 10.78 3.71 -6.28
CA LEU A 88 9.53 3.44 -5.57
C LEU A 88 9.77 3.21 -4.06
N SER A 89 10.85 2.53 -3.69
CA SER A 89 11.16 2.26 -2.28
C SER A 89 11.43 3.54 -1.51
N GLU A 90 12.20 4.48 -2.09
CA GLU A 90 12.44 5.80 -1.51
C GLU A 90 11.15 6.62 -1.42
N GLN A 91 10.30 6.55 -2.45
CA GLN A 91 9.03 7.26 -2.46
C GLN A 91 8.06 6.72 -1.39
N VAL A 92 7.93 5.41 -1.24
CA VAL A 92 7.14 4.81 -0.15
C VAL A 92 7.72 5.24 1.21
N ALA A 93 9.04 5.20 1.37
CA ALA A 93 9.70 5.58 2.63
C ALA A 93 9.44 7.05 3.03
N ILE A 94 9.55 7.99 2.08
CA ILE A 94 9.30 9.41 2.38
C ILE A 94 7.83 9.66 2.70
N GLU A 95 6.90 9.01 1.99
CA GLU A 95 5.47 9.14 2.26
C GLU A 95 5.08 8.53 3.61
N THR A 96 5.60 7.36 3.95
CA THR A 96 5.41 6.75 5.27
C THR A 96 5.87 7.70 6.37
N ARG A 97 7.07 8.31 6.24
CA ARG A 97 7.62 9.24 7.26
C ARG A 97 6.89 10.58 7.35
N THR A 98 6.39 11.09 6.23
CA THR A 98 5.74 12.41 6.18
C THR A 98 4.25 12.34 6.46
N ARG A 99 3.63 11.16 6.35
CA ARG A 99 2.20 10.91 6.63
C ARG A 99 2.01 9.92 7.78
N MET A 100 1.91 8.62 7.51
CA MET A 100 1.49 7.62 8.50
C MET A 100 2.30 7.63 9.79
N LEU A 101 3.62 7.89 9.74
CA LEU A 101 4.48 7.94 10.92
C LEU A 101 4.79 9.38 11.38
N ASN A 102 4.14 10.37 10.79
CA ASN A 102 4.24 11.76 11.22
C ASN A 102 3.13 12.07 12.23
N PRO A 103 3.44 12.34 13.50
CA PRO A 103 2.43 12.67 14.50
C PRO A 103 1.54 13.82 14.10
N LYS A 104 2.08 14.85 13.42
CA LYS A 104 1.25 15.97 12.96
C LYS A 104 0.17 15.54 11.96
N TRP A 105 0.47 14.53 11.15
CA TRP A 105 -0.47 14.03 10.15
C TRP A 105 -1.48 13.09 10.79
N TYR A 106 -1.04 12.03 11.49
CA TYR A 106 -2.00 11.07 12.04
C TYR A 106 -2.82 11.69 13.19
N GLU A 107 -2.27 12.57 14.02
CA GLU A 107 -3.08 13.30 15.02
C GLU A 107 -4.11 14.22 14.37
N GLY A 108 -3.72 14.89 13.27
CA GLY A 108 -4.66 15.68 12.46
C GLY A 108 -5.80 14.83 11.92
N MET A 109 -5.50 13.63 11.39
CA MET A 109 -6.50 12.68 10.94
C MET A 109 -7.40 12.21 12.09
N LEU A 110 -6.82 11.80 13.21
CA LEU A 110 -7.58 11.34 14.38
C LEU A 110 -8.47 12.43 14.99
N GLY A 111 -8.16 13.71 14.79
CA GLY A 111 -9.05 14.83 15.11
C GLY A 111 -10.39 14.81 14.37
N HIS A 112 -10.47 14.10 13.24
CA HIS A 112 -11.70 13.86 12.47
C HIS A 112 -12.40 12.54 12.85
N GLY A 113 -11.98 11.88 13.93
CA GLY A 113 -12.64 10.70 14.49
C GLY A 113 -12.72 9.52 13.52
N TYR A 114 -13.94 9.04 13.26
CA TYR A 114 -14.20 7.82 12.50
C TYR A 114 -13.54 7.81 11.11
N GLU A 115 -13.70 8.90 10.35
CA GLU A 115 -13.12 9.03 9.00
C GLU A 115 -11.60 9.19 9.04
N GLY A 116 -11.06 9.76 10.11
CA GLY A 116 -9.63 9.86 10.36
C GLY A 116 -8.95 8.49 10.44
N VAL A 117 -9.51 7.59 11.24
CA VAL A 117 -9.02 6.21 11.35
C VAL A 117 -9.16 5.47 10.02
N ARG A 118 -10.26 5.69 9.28
CA ARG A 118 -10.44 5.11 7.94
C ARG A 118 -9.33 5.56 6.98
N GLN A 119 -8.93 6.83 7.02
CA GLN A 119 -7.83 7.34 6.20
C GLN A 119 -6.48 6.69 6.55
N ILE A 120 -6.20 6.45 7.83
CA ILE A 120 -4.98 5.75 8.26
C ILE A 120 -4.99 4.31 7.75
N GLU A 121 -6.10 3.58 7.93
CA GLU A 121 -6.25 2.20 7.42
C GLU A 121 -6.05 2.13 5.90
N GLU A 122 -6.62 3.07 5.16
CA GLU A 122 -6.50 3.16 3.71
C GLU A 122 -5.04 3.30 3.26
N HIS A 123 -4.22 4.10 3.96
CA HIS A 123 -2.79 4.22 3.66
C HIS A 123 -2.03 2.93 3.96
N VAL A 124 -2.35 2.21 5.05
CA VAL A 124 -1.74 0.91 5.38
C VAL A 124 -2.10 -0.13 4.31
N ARG A 125 -3.37 -0.18 3.90
CA ARG A 125 -3.86 -1.03 2.81
C ARG A 125 -3.15 -0.75 1.49
N ASN A 126 -3.03 0.50 1.10
CA ASN A 126 -2.38 0.89 -0.16
C ASN A 126 -0.87 0.56 -0.13
N THR A 127 -0.23 0.73 1.03
CA THR A 127 1.16 0.30 1.25
C THR A 127 1.31 -1.22 1.01
N MET A 128 0.37 -2.03 1.47
CA MET A 128 0.34 -3.47 1.21
C MET A 128 0.11 -3.81 -0.28
N GLY A 129 -0.68 -3.00 -0.99
CA GLY A 129 -0.83 -3.07 -2.45
C GLY A 129 0.49 -2.97 -3.21
N TRP A 130 1.43 -2.14 -2.74
CA TRP A 130 2.78 -2.06 -3.31
C TRP A 130 3.62 -3.32 -3.10
N SER A 131 3.50 -3.98 -1.96
CA SER A 131 4.15 -5.28 -1.75
C SER A 131 3.58 -6.36 -2.65
N ALA A 132 2.26 -6.39 -2.81
CA ALA A 132 1.59 -7.35 -3.68
C ALA A 132 2.01 -7.20 -5.16
N THR A 133 2.29 -5.97 -5.59
CA THR A 133 2.59 -5.67 -6.99
C THR A 133 4.08 -5.59 -7.30
N THR A 134 4.88 -4.99 -6.44
CA THR A 134 6.31 -4.73 -6.70
C THR A 134 7.24 -5.40 -5.70
N GLY A 135 6.80 -5.58 -4.45
CA GLY A 135 7.67 -6.04 -3.36
C GLY A 135 8.66 -4.97 -2.89
N ALA A 136 8.42 -3.68 -3.21
CA ALA A 136 9.36 -2.58 -2.95
C ALA A 136 9.22 -1.92 -1.56
N VAL A 137 8.24 -2.35 -0.75
CA VAL A 137 8.02 -1.81 0.60
C VAL A 137 9.04 -2.44 1.54
N GLN A 138 9.75 -1.60 2.30
CA GLN A 138 10.80 -2.07 3.19
C GLN A 138 10.21 -2.65 4.50
N PRO A 139 10.81 -3.71 5.08
CA PRO A 139 10.29 -4.35 6.29
C PRO A 139 10.07 -3.41 7.49
N TRP A 140 10.90 -2.38 7.64
CA TRP A 140 10.76 -1.41 8.74
C TRP A 140 9.45 -0.62 8.67
N VAL A 141 8.86 -0.45 7.48
CA VAL A 141 7.58 0.25 7.30
C VAL A 141 6.49 -0.51 8.05
N TYR A 142 6.35 -1.81 7.80
CA TYR A 142 5.36 -2.65 8.49
C TYR A 142 5.61 -2.72 10.00
N ARG A 143 6.89 -2.85 10.39
CA ARG A 143 7.28 -2.84 11.79
C ARG A 143 6.82 -1.58 12.50
N GLN A 144 7.17 -0.40 11.98
CA GLN A 144 6.83 0.88 12.63
C GLN A 144 5.33 1.18 12.60
N LEU A 145 4.62 0.80 11.52
CA LEU A 145 3.16 0.92 11.48
C LEU A 145 2.51 0.02 12.55
N THR A 146 3.01 -1.20 12.72
CA THR A 146 2.54 -2.14 13.75
C THR A 146 2.81 -1.60 15.15
N GLU A 147 4.04 -1.15 15.42
CA GLU A 147 4.44 -0.56 16.71
C GLU A 147 3.58 0.68 17.04
N THR A 148 3.35 1.57 16.07
CA THR A 148 2.65 2.85 16.28
C THR A 148 1.15 2.67 16.47
N PHE A 149 0.49 1.89 15.62
CA PHE A 149 -0.98 1.88 15.55
C PHE A 149 -1.63 0.69 16.25
N VAL A 150 -0.90 -0.41 16.46
CA VAL A 150 -1.48 -1.66 16.98
C VAL A 150 -0.87 -2.06 18.30
N LEU A 151 0.46 -2.00 18.45
CA LEU A 151 1.12 -2.48 19.66
C LEU A 151 1.18 -1.44 20.78
N ASP A 152 1.08 -0.15 20.47
CA ASP A 152 0.83 0.89 21.48
C ASP A 152 -0.61 0.74 22.03
N PRO A 153 -0.80 0.36 23.31
CA PRO A 153 -2.12 0.15 23.88
C PRO A 153 -2.98 1.42 23.88
N ALA A 154 -2.38 2.59 24.09
CA ALA A 154 -3.11 3.85 24.14
C ALA A 154 -3.60 4.26 22.75
N MET A 155 -2.76 4.07 21.73
CA MET A 155 -3.17 4.28 20.33
C MET A 155 -4.22 3.26 19.91
N ARG A 156 -4.03 1.96 20.19
CA ARG A 156 -4.98 0.90 19.85
C ARG A 156 -6.36 1.17 20.44
N GLU A 157 -6.43 1.52 21.73
CA GLU A 157 -7.67 1.89 22.40
C GLU A 157 -8.35 3.06 21.69
N ARG A 158 -7.60 4.14 21.45
CA ARG A 158 -8.11 5.33 20.77
C ARG A 158 -8.63 5.05 19.36
N LEU A 159 -7.88 4.30 18.54
CA LEU A 159 -8.31 3.94 17.19
C LEU A 159 -9.60 3.14 17.23
N SER A 160 -9.68 2.14 18.10
CA SER A 160 -10.84 1.25 18.21
C SER A 160 -12.10 1.99 18.71
N ALA A 161 -11.94 2.94 19.64
CA ALA A 161 -13.04 3.78 20.12
C ALA A 161 -13.56 4.74 19.04
N LEU A 162 -12.67 5.25 18.17
CA LEU A 162 -13.04 6.13 17.06
C LEU A 162 -13.64 5.35 15.87
N ASN A 163 -13.09 4.19 15.54
CA ASN A 163 -13.54 3.33 14.44
C ASN A 163 -13.08 1.88 14.66
N PRO A 164 -13.92 1.01 15.26
CA PRO A 164 -13.52 -0.36 15.56
C PRO A 164 -13.28 -1.18 14.27
N THR A 165 -14.12 -0.97 13.24
CA THR A 165 -14.01 -1.69 11.97
C THR A 165 -12.72 -1.36 11.22
N ALA A 166 -12.33 -0.09 11.12
CA ALA A 166 -11.09 0.29 10.44
C ALA A 166 -9.85 -0.15 11.24
N SER A 167 -9.93 -0.15 12.57
CA SER A 167 -8.86 -0.64 13.44
C SER A 167 -8.60 -2.13 13.26
N ALA A 168 -9.66 -2.96 13.29
CA ALA A 168 -9.56 -4.39 13.02
C ALA A 168 -9.03 -4.67 11.61
N LYS A 169 -9.53 -3.95 10.58
CA LYS A 169 -9.01 -4.07 9.21
C LYS A 169 -7.52 -3.74 9.10
N MET A 170 -7.05 -2.74 9.83
CA MET A 170 -5.63 -2.36 9.84
C MET A 170 -4.75 -3.46 10.43
N ALA A 171 -5.13 -4.03 11.58
CA ALA A 171 -4.43 -5.16 12.19
C ALA A 171 -4.42 -6.37 11.25
N ASN A 172 -5.57 -6.71 10.67
CA ASN A 172 -5.70 -7.81 9.71
C ASN A 172 -4.82 -7.60 8.47
N ARG A 173 -4.67 -6.37 7.99
CA ARG A 173 -3.78 -6.06 6.86
C ARG A 173 -2.30 -6.27 7.21
N LEU A 174 -1.90 -5.97 8.43
CA LEU A 174 -0.53 -6.18 8.91
C LEU A 174 -0.22 -7.67 9.11
N ILE A 175 -1.19 -8.43 9.63
CA ILE A 175 -1.13 -9.90 9.71
C ILE A 175 -1.05 -10.51 8.30
N GLU A 176 -1.91 -10.06 7.38
CA GLU A 176 -1.93 -10.51 5.99
C GLU A 176 -0.59 -10.23 5.28
N ALA A 177 0.08 -9.12 5.61
CA ALA A 177 1.42 -8.83 5.08
C ALA A 177 2.46 -9.89 5.50
N HIS A 178 2.33 -10.46 6.71
CA HIS A 178 3.15 -11.59 7.14
C HIS A 178 2.76 -12.89 6.42
N GLU A 179 1.47 -13.23 6.39
CA GLU A 179 0.97 -14.46 5.75
C GLU A 179 1.32 -14.55 4.26
N ARG A 180 1.37 -13.40 3.58
CA ARG A 180 1.77 -13.31 2.16
C ARG A 180 3.27 -13.14 1.95
N HIS A 181 4.08 -13.24 3.01
CA HIS A 181 5.54 -13.12 2.99
C HIS A 181 6.05 -11.76 2.47
N TYR A 182 5.30 -10.69 2.70
CA TYR A 182 5.77 -9.32 2.43
C TYR A 182 6.60 -8.77 3.57
N TRP A 183 6.41 -9.31 4.77
CA TRP A 183 7.12 -8.94 5.98
C TRP A 183 7.30 -10.15 6.91
N THR A 184 8.47 -10.26 7.53
CA THR A 184 8.77 -11.30 8.52
C THR A 184 9.10 -10.63 9.85
N PRO A 185 8.10 -10.37 10.73
CA PRO A 185 8.35 -9.94 12.10
C PRO A 185 9.11 -11.00 12.90
N ASP A 186 9.72 -10.60 14.01
CA ASP A 186 10.17 -11.57 15.01
C ASP A 186 8.96 -12.26 15.68
N PRO A 187 9.15 -13.46 16.27
CA PRO A 187 8.04 -14.21 16.84
C PRO A 187 7.26 -13.47 17.93
N ALA A 188 7.93 -12.64 18.73
CA ALA A 188 7.27 -11.91 19.82
C ALA A 188 6.36 -10.80 19.27
N MET A 189 6.83 -10.07 18.26
CA MET A 189 6.02 -9.06 17.56
C MET A 189 4.83 -9.67 16.83
N LEU A 190 5.01 -10.83 16.18
CA LEU A 190 3.93 -11.52 15.50
C LEU A 190 2.83 -11.95 16.47
N GLU A 191 3.22 -12.51 17.61
CA GLU A 191 2.27 -12.93 18.65
C GLU A 191 1.52 -11.74 19.24
N ALA A 192 2.23 -10.66 19.56
CA ALA A 192 1.60 -9.44 20.06
C ALA A 192 0.63 -8.81 19.04
N LEU A 193 0.97 -8.85 17.75
CA LEU A 193 0.10 -8.39 16.67
C LEU A 193 -1.16 -9.26 16.54
N ARG A 194 -1.04 -10.58 16.67
CA ARG A 194 -2.20 -11.50 16.64
C ARG A 194 -3.15 -11.27 17.80
N LEU A 195 -2.62 -11.21 19.03
CA LEU A 195 -3.42 -10.94 20.22
C LEU A 195 -4.13 -9.58 20.13
N ALA A 196 -3.45 -8.55 19.64
CA ALA A 196 -4.06 -7.24 19.41
C ALA A 196 -5.13 -7.27 18.30
N GLY A 197 -4.93 -8.10 17.26
CA GLY A 197 -5.92 -8.33 16.21
C GLY A 197 -7.18 -9.01 16.74
N GLU A 198 -7.03 -10.08 17.52
CA GLU A 198 -8.12 -10.80 18.17
C GLU A 198 -8.93 -9.87 19.09
N GLU A 199 -8.26 -9.04 19.91
CA GLU A 199 -8.91 -8.05 20.76
C GLU A 199 -9.75 -7.03 19.94
N LEU A 200 -9.23 -6.59 18.79
CA LEU A 200 -9.95 -5.67 17.91
C LEU A 200 -11.14 -6.34 17.21
N GLU A 201 -11.02 -7.63 16.87
CA GLU A 201 -12.13 -8.43 16.31
C GLU A 201 -13.24 -8.65 17.34
N ASP A 202 -12.90 -9.02 18.58
CA ASP A 202 -13.87 -9.19 19.67
C ASP A 202 -14.72 -7.93 19.88
N ARG A 203 -14.08 -6.75 19.85
CA ARG A 203 -14.78 -5.45 19.94
C ARG A 203 -15.75 -5.19 18.79
N VAL A 204 -15.39 -5.60 17.57
CA VAL A 204 -16.26 -5.45 16.39
C VAL A 204 -17.45 -6.40 16.45
N GLU A 205 -17.24 -7.63 16.92
CA GLU A 205 -18.28 -8.66 17.05
C GLU A 205 -19.13 -8.50 18.33
N GLY A 206 -18.78 -7.55 19.21
CA GLY A 206 -19.51 -7.27 20.45
C GLY A 206 -19.26 -8.28 21.58
N ILE A 207 -18.16 -9.02 21.51
CA ILE A 207 -17.75 -9.98 22.53
C ILE A 207 -17.01 -9.23 23.64
N GLY A 208 -17.49 -9.33 24.89
CA GLY A 208 -16.85 -8.71 26.06
C GLY A 208 -17.22 -7.26 26.37
N VAL A 209 -18.07 -6.62 25.57
CA VAL A 209 -18.67 -5.31 25.90
C VAL A 209 -19.95 -5.56 26.71
N ALA A 210 -19.94 -5.25 28.01
CA ALA A 210 -21.15 -5.31 28.82
C ALA A 210 -22.20 -4.32 28.26
N ALA A 211 -23.44 -4.78 28.12
CA ALA A 211 -24.58 -4.05 27.57
C ALA A 211 -24.95 -2.79 28.36
#